data_AF-A0A2G8KV62-F1
#
_entry.id   AF-A0A2G8KV62-F1
#
_cell.length_a   1.000
_cell.length_b   1.000
_cell.length_c   1.000
_cell.angle_alpha   90.00
_cell.angle_beta   90.00
_cell.angle_gamma   90.00
#
_symmetry.space_group_name_H-M   'P 1'
#
loop_
_entity.id
_entity.type
_entity.pdbx_description
1 polymer ?
#
loop_
_entity_poly.entity_id
_entity_poly.type
_entity_poly.pdbx_seq_one_letter_code
_entity_poly.pdbx_strand_id
1 'polypeptide(L)'
;MAGYIGTSYFVFQQPAYPRDCEEVSNACSSTHNTSGVYLIKPDGYPESFEAYCDNDLDTGGWTILQRRRSDSVNFDRSWKDFRNGFGFLGSEFWIGNEKIAFLTNQKRYQLRMDFENVAGDTYYVTYDDFRISDEWGDYYISSLGAFVISDAIPEWCSANEIFSDETCERTCDDPDTCISVLSLRTETEQCVCVGEYLRQQEQCITLNQCNCFVADKGDVLMDGDFYVNSRCTRNSTCRNNQIIEASYQCSDHATCDERNGVRKCYCNENYEGDGVTCTREVVLRDCYDLYVSGTRSDGVYTIYPDGWPRGIQVYCEMESNGGGWTVSYANN
;
A
#
# COMPACT_ATOMS: atom_id res chain seq x y z
N MET A 1 12.16 83.20 51.91
CA MET A 1 12.71 82.13 51.06
C MET A 1 11.92 80.87 51.33
N ALA A 2 10.99 80.51 50.45
CA ALA A 2 10.25 79.26 50.55
C ALA A 2 10.96 78.23 49.66
N GLY A 3 11.55 77.21 50.28
CA GLY A 3 12.18 76.10 49.56
C GLY A 3 11.13 75.13 49.07
N TYR A 4 11.05 74.92 47.77
CA TYR A 4 10.27 73.83 47.18
C TYR A 4 11.07 72.54 47.32
N ILE A 5 10.51 71.57 48.05
CA ILE A 5 10.99 70.19 48.06
C ILE A 5 10.42 69.53 46.81
N GLY A 6 11.27 69.31 45.80
CA GLY A 6 10.90 68.51 44.63
C GLY A 6 10.92 67.03 45.01
N THR A 7 9.77 66.37 44.93
CA THR A 7 9.70 64.90 44.95
C THR A 7 10.09 64.37 43.58
N SER A 8 11.19 63.62 43.53
CA SER A 8 11.60 62.85 42.35
C SER A 8 11.01 61.44 42.42
N TYR A 9 10.23 61.07 41.42
CA TYR A 9 9.65 59.73 41.25
C TYR A 9 10.49 58.93 40.25
N PHE A 10 10.77 57.66 40.56
CA PHE A 10 11.33 56.69 39.60
C PHE A 10 10.20 55.81 39.08
N VAL A 11 10.04 55.73 37.76
CA VAL A 11 9.16 54.76 37.10
C VAL A 11 10.01 53.56 36.73
N PHE A 12 9.73 52.40 37.32
CA PHE A 12 10.26 51.13 36.86
C PHE A 12 9.35 50.64 35.71
N GLN A 13 9.71 50.93 34.47
CA GLN A 13 9.10 50.24 33.33
C GLN A 13 9.71 48.83 33.26
N GLN A 14 8.90 47.80 33.54
CA GLN A 14 9.26 46.46 33.11
C GLN A 14 9.47 46.50 31.59
N PRO A 15 10.55 45.90 31.04
CA PRO A 15 10.69 45.79 29.60
C PRO A 15 9.48 45.03 29.07
N ALA A 16 8.66 45.69 28.25
CA ALA A 16 7.58 45.05 27.52
C ALA A 16 8.24 44.19 26.44
N TYR A 17 8.19 42.88 26.61
CA TYR A 17 8.64 41.95 25.57
C TYR A 17 7.65 41.98 24.41
N PRO A 18 8.13 41.89 23.16
CA PRO A 18 7.25 41.74 22.00
C PRO A 18 6.43 40.45 22.12
N ARG A 19 5.17 40.47 21.69
CA ARG A 19 4.28 39.31 21.84
C ARG A 19 4.54 38.19 20.84
N ASP A 20 5.07 38.56 19.69
CA ASP A 20 5.31 37.71 18.53
C ASP A 20 6.42 38.32 17.67
N CYS A 21 6.85 37.59 16.64
CA CYS A 21 7.89 38.05 15.72
C CYS A 21 7.48 39.26 14.86
N GLU A 22 6.18 39.52 14.69
CA GLU A 22 5.69 40.73 14.01
C GLU A 22 5.95 41.98 14.87
N GLU A 23 5.80 41.89 16.19
CA GLU A 23 6.21 42.99 17.07
C GLU A 23 7.73 43.14 17.15
N VAL A 24 8.49 42.05 17.02
CA VAL A 24 9.95 42.11 16.88
C VAL A 24 10.34 42.87 15.61
N SER A 25 9.76 42.51 14.46
CA SER A 25 10.08 43.14 13.17
C SER A 25 9.76 44.64 13.17
N ASN A 26 8.64 45.03 13.78
CA ASN A 26 8.21 46.42 13.90
C ASN A 26 9.03 47.24 14.92
N ALA A 27 9.54 46.61 15.99
CA ALA A 27 10.32 47.28 17.02
C ALA A 27 11.78 47.53 16.60
N CYS A 28 12.33 46.71 15.70
CA CYS A 28 13.69 46.85 15.21
C CYS A 28 13.78 47.89 14.07
N SER A 29 14.67 48.89 14.20
CA SER A 29 15.01 49.78 13.09
C SER A 29 15.59 48.97 11.93
N SER A 30 15.39 49.42 10.68
CA SER A 30 15.72 48.70 9.43
C SER A 30 17.17 48.21 9.26
N THR A 31 18.08 48.55 10.18
CA THR A 31 19.47 48.06 10.20
C THR A 31 19.68 46.79 11.02
N HIS A 32 18.67 46.30 11.76
CA HIS A 32 18.77 45.12 12.64
C HIS A 32 17.57 44.15 12.52
N ASN A 33 16.78 44.25 11.45
CA ASN A 33 15.65 43.36 11.19
C ASN A 33 16.11 42.08 10.48
N THR A 34 17.01 41.32 11.11
CA THR A 34 17.55 40.06 10.56
C THR A 34 16.76 38.86 11.09
N SER A 35 16.67 37.77 10.32
CA SER A 35 16.14 36.52 10.86
C SER A 35 17.02 35.98 11.98
N GLY A 36 16.41 35.40 13.03
CA GLY A 36 17.16 34.93 14.18
C GLY A 36 16.30 34.54 15.37
N VAL A 37 16.95 34.23 16.48
CA VAL A 37 16.28 33.88 17.74
C VAL A 37 16.04 35.13 18.56
N TYR A 38 14.79 35.36 18.94
CA TYR A 38 14.35 36.50 19.74
C TYR A 38 13.54 36.03 20.94
N LEU A 39 13.52 36.85 21.99
CA LEU A 39 12.71 36.61 23.18
C LEU A 39 11.33 37.28 23.01
N ILE A 40 10.28 36.47 23.02
CA ILE A 40 8.90 36.94 22.91
C ILE A 40 8.08 36.57 24.16
N LYS A 41 6.99 37.28 24.41
CA LYS A 41 6.05 36.99 25.49
C LYS A 41 4.60 37.20 25.02
N PRO A 42 3.93 36.14 24.55
CA PRO A 42 2.51 36.19 24.20
C PRO A 42 1.63 36.61 25.39
N ASP A 43 0.49 37.22 25.08
CA ASP A 43 -0.49 37.62 26.09
C ASP A 43 -0.96 36.40 26.89
N GLY A 44 -0.89 36.49 28.22
CA GLY A 44 -1.31 35.41 29.13
C GLY A 44 -0.27 34.32 29.39
N TYR A 45 0.81 34.24 28.60
CA TYR A 45 1.88 33.27 28.85
C TYR A 45 2.77 33.73 30.04
N PRO A 46 3.12 32.84 30.99
CA PRO A 46 3.70 33.27 32.27
C PRO A 46 5.08 33.93 32.14
N GLU A 47 5.96 33.36 31.32
CA GLU A 47 7.36 33.79 31.16
C GLU A 47 7.71 33.99 29.69
N SER A 48 8.60 34.93 29.39
CA SER A 48 9.10 35.12 28.02
C SER A 48 9.91 33.91 27.56
N PHE A 49 9.86 33.56 26.27
CA PHE A 49 10.59 32.42 25.70
C PHE A 49 11.24 32.76 24.36
N GLU A 50 12.21 31.94 23.96
CA GLU A 50 12.91 32.08 22.69
C GLU A 50 12.07 31.54 21.53
N ALA A 51 11.95 32.32 20.46
CA ALA A 51 11.33 31.94 19.21
C ALA A 51 12.23 32.33 18.04
N TYR A 52 12.24 31.52 16.98
CA TYR A 52 12.90 31.90 15.74
C TYR A 52 11.96 32.78 14.93
N CYS A 53 12.40 34.01 14.66
CA CYS A 53 11.73 34.97 13.80
C CYS A 53 12.37 34.93 12.42
N ASP A 54 11.56 34.66 11.40
CA ASP A 54 11.95 34.82 10.00
C ASP A 54 11.49 36.20 9.52
N ASN A 55 12.47 37.07 9.34
CA ASN A 55 12.28 38.45 8.91
C ASN A 55 12.72 38.66 7.45
N ASP A 56 13.31 37.63 6.83
CA ASP A 56 13.75 37.68 5.43
C ASP A 56 12.65 37.21 4.48
N LEU A 57 11.68 36.42 4.97
CA LEU A 57 10.52 35.94 4.22
C LEU A 57 9.43 37.02 4.08
N ASP A 58 9.05 37.34 2.83
CA ASP A 58 8.03 38.33 2.46
C ASP A 58 8.24 39.70 3.16
N THR A 59 7.30 40.08 4.04
CA THR A 59 7.34 41.31 4.84
C THR A 59 8.01 41.11 6.20
N GLY A 60 8.47 39.89 6.50
CA GLY A 60 8.98 39.48 7.80
C GLY A 60 7.89 39.26 8.85
N GLY A 61 8.31 39.11 10.11
CA GLY A 61 7.38 38.95 11.24
C GLY A 61 6.92 37.52 11.51
N TRP A 62 7.47 36.53 10.80
CA TRP A 62 7.03 35.14 10.92
C TRP A 62 7.61 34.47 12.17
N THR A 63 6.73 34.02 13.06
CA THR A 63 7.13 33.17 14.19
C THR A 63 7.16 31.71 13.72
N ILE A 64 8.34 31.11 13.66
CA ILE A 64 8.47 29.72 13.20
C ILE A 64 8.03 28.77 14.31
N LEU A 65 6.98 27.99 14.04
CA LEU A 65 6.44 27.01 14.99
C LEU A 65 7.15 25.64 14.88
N GLN A 66 7.60 25.31 13.67
CA GLN A 66 8.17 24.01 13.32
C GLN A 66 9.17 24.19 12.17
N ARG A 67 10.26 23.40 12.16
CA ARG A 67 11.19 23.31 11.02
C ARG A 67 11.74 21.88 10.86
N ARG A 68 11.67 21.33 9.64
CA ARG A 68 12.36 20.08 9.20
C ARG A 68 13.38 20.42 8.10
N ARG A 69 14.56 19.79 8.13
CA ARG A 69 15.60 19.94 7.09
C ARG A 69 16.52 18.72 6.91
N SER A 70 16.82 17.96 7.94
CA SER A 70 17.94 16.99 7.88
C SER A 70 17.81 15.80 8.82
N ASP A 71 16.62 15.53 9.36
CA ASP A 71 16.31 14.44 10.30
C ASP A 71 17.26 14.36 11.51
N SER A 72 17.84 15.50 11.90
CA SER A 72 18.73 15.68 13.04
C SER A 72 18.00 15.58 14.39
N VAL A 73 16.69 15.86 14.39
CA VAL A 73 15.84 15.80 15.58
C VAL A 73 14.75 14.75 15.36
N ASN A 74 14.66 13.76 16.25
CA ASN A 74 13.57 12.79 16.24
C ASN A 74 12.23 13.47 16.62
N PHE A 75 11.18 13.26 15.83
CA PHE A 75 9.81 13.74 16.05
C PHE A 75 8.85 12.66 16.59
N ASP A 76 9.28 11.39 16.70
CA ASP A 76 8.57 10.35 17.47
C ASP A 76 8.75 10.62 18.97
N ARG A 77 7.81 11.38 19.54
CA ARG A 77 7.92 12.02 20.85
C ARG A 77 6.63 11.90 21.64
N SER A 78 6.77 12.04 22.97
CA SER A 78 5.63 11.95 23.88
C SER A 78 4.74 13.20 23.80
N TRP A 79 3.49 13.08 24.27
CA TRP A 79 2.59 14.22 24.45
C TRP A 79 3.23 15.38 25.23
N LYS A 80 3.97 15.04 26.29
CA LYS A 80 4.68 16.03 27.13
C LYS A 80 5.75 16.79 26.34
N ASP A 81 6.42 16.12 25.41
CA ASP A 81 7.43 16.77 24.56
C ASP A 81 6.76 17.72 23.57
N PHE A 82 5.68 17.29 22.89
CA PHE A 82 4.91 18.17 22.00
C PHE A 82 4.28 19.34 22.73
N ARG A 83 3.81 19.15 23.96
CA ARG A 83 3.31 20.23 24.84
C ARG A 83 4.37 21.30 25.07
N ASN A 84 5.58 20.90 25.47
CA ASN A 84 6.63 21.83 25.92
C ASN A 84 7.53 22.36 24.79
N GLY A 85 7.62 21.62 23.68
CA GLY A 85 8.55 21.86 22.59
C GLY A 85 9.86 21.08 22.75
N PHE A 86 10.55 20.87 21.62
CA PHE A 86 11.81 20.14 21.54
C PHE A 86 12.61 20.55 20.30
N GLY A 87 13.89 20.17 20.27
CA GLY A 87 14.82 20.52 19.19
C GLY A 87 15.57 21.83 19.44
N PHE A 88 16.14 22.41 18.39
CA PHE A 88 16.99 23.61 18.47
C PHE A 88 16.52 24.65 17.45
N LEU A 89 16.28 25.89 17.91
CA LEU A 89 15.74 26.97 17.07
C LEU A 89 16.62 27.30 15.84
N GLY A 90 17.93 27.04 15.92
CA GLY A 90 18.87 27.21 14.81
C GLY A 90 18.85 26.07 13.77
N SER A 91 18.17 24.95 14.05
CA SER A 91 18.04 23.79 13.15
C SER A 91 16.59 23.29 13.13
N GLU A 92 16.34 22.05 13.53
CA GLU A 92 15.01 21.44 13.56
C GLU A 92 14.41 21.52 14.95
N PHE A 93 13.12 21.85 15.01
CA PHE A 93 12.42 21.96 16.29
C PHE A 93 10.90 21.91 16.13
N TRP A 94 10.25 21.73 17.28
CA TRP A 94 8.85 22.01 17.53
C TRP A 94 8.77 23.01 18.69
N ILE A 95 8.11 24.15 18.51
CA ILE A 95 8.13 25.23 19.52
C ILE A 95 7.38 24.84 20.81
N GLY A 96 6.36 23.99 20.71
CA GLY A 96 5.54 23.50 21.83
C GLY A 96 4.07 23.94 21.75
N ASN A 97 3.14 23.00 21.86
CA ASN A 97 1.70 23.22 21.69
C ASN A 97 1.15 24.25 22.68
N GLU A 98 1.63 24.24 23.93
CA GLU A 98 1.20 25.23 24.91
C GLU A 98 1.53 26.65 24.42
N LYS A 99 2.74 26.87 23.91
CA LYS A 99 3.15 28.18 23.39
C LYS A 99 2.33 28.56 22.16
N ILE A 100 2.06 27.61 21.26
CA ILE A 100 1.21 27.82 20.08
C ILE A 100 -0.22 28.21 20.48
N ALA A 101 -0.77 27.61 21.54
CA ALA A 101 -2.11 27.92 22.01
C ALA A 101 -2.21 29.38 22.48
N PHE A 102 -1.25 29.86 23.28
CA PHE A 102 -1.22 31.27 23.69
C PHE A 102 -0.94 32.22 22.49
N LEU A 103 -0.01 31.85 21.61
CA LEU A 103 0.31 32.62 20.40
C LEU A 103 -0.90 32.79 19.50
N THR A 104 -1.69 31.75 19.25
CA THR A 104 -2.77 31.79 18.25
C THR A 104 -4.08 32.34 18.81
N ASN A 105 -4.26 32.37 20.14
CA ASN A 105 -5.48 32.88 20.77
C ASN A 105 -5.40 34.35 21.25
N GLN A 106 -4.24 35.01 21.17
CA GLN A 106 -4.10 36.43 21.55
C GLN A 106 -4.59 37.41 20.47
N LYS A 107 -4.52 37.03 19.18
CA LYS A 107 -4.95 37.83 18.02
C LYS A 107 -5.47 36.91 16.90
N ARG A 108 -5.67 37.44 15.70
CA ARG A 108 -5.89 36.63 14.50
C ARG A 108 -4.54 36.41 13.82
N TYR A 109 -4.19 35.15 13.55
CA TYR A 109 -2.93 34.77 12.91
C TYR A 109 -3.19 34.02 11.62
N GLN A 110 -2.33 34.24 10.63
CA GLN A 110 -2.25 33.41 9.44
C GLN A 110 -1.26 32.27 9.70
N LEU A 111 -1.54 31.08 9.16
CA LEU A 111 -0.58 29.98 9.11
C LEU A 111 -0.01 29.88 7.70
N ARG A 112 1.31 29.75 7.59
CA ARG A 112 2.01 29.43 6.34
C ARG A 112 2.82 28.17 6.56
N MET A 113 2.78 27.26 5.58
CA MET A 113 3.59 26.05 5.55
C MET A 113 4.39 26.07 4.25
N ASP A 114 5.71 26.09 4.35
CA ASP A 114 6.64 26.03 3.23
C ASP A 114 7.20 24.61 3.12
N PHE A 115 7.27 24.12 1.88
CA PHE A 115 7.77 22.79 1.53
C PHE A 115 8.86 22.93 0.46
N GLU A 116 9.81 22.00 0.50
CA GLU A 116 10.89 21.87 -0.47
C GLU A 116 10.99 20.39 -0.84
N ASN A 117 10.93 20.06 -2.13
CA ASN A 117 11.13 18.69 -2.61
C ASN A 117 12.63 18.37 -2.76
N VAL A 118 12.99 17.13 -3.08
CA VAL A 118 14.41 16.76 -3.25
C VAL A 118 15.07 17.42 -4.46
N ALA A 119 14.27 17.88 -5.43
CA ALA A 119 14.75 18.64 -6.58
C ALA A 119 15.07 20.11 -6.24
N GLY A 120 14.71 20.57 -5.04
CA GLY A 120 14.89 21.96 -4.57
C GLY A 120 13.76 22.91 -4.99
N ASP A 121 12.68 22.41 -5.60
CA ASP A 121 11.49 23.20 -5.86
C ASP A 121 10.75 23.49 -4.56
N THR A 122 10.36 24.75 -4.38
CA THR A 122 9.65 25.20 -3.18
C THR A 122 8.22 25.58 -3.50
N TYR A 123 7.32 25.26 -2.58
CA TYR A 123 5.92 25.66 -2.63
C TYR A 123 5.41 25.93 -1.23
N TYR A 124 4.35 26.72 -1.12
CA TYR A 124 3.76 27.04 0.17
C TYR A 124 2.24 27.02 0.11
N VAL A 125 1.63 26.76 1.27
CA VAL A 125 0.20 26.95 1.50
C VAL A 125 0.03 27.90 2.67
N THR A 126 -0.95 28.79 2.56
CA THR A 126 -1.35 29.68 3.64
C THR A 126 -2.80 29.46 4.03
N TYR A 127 -3.14 29.73 5.30
CA TYR A 127 -4.49 29.75 5.86
C TYR A 127 -4.73 31.07 6.59
N ASP A 128 -5.75 31.83 6.22
CA ASP A 128 -6.01 33.20 6.72
C ASP A 128 -6.55 33.29 8.17
N ASP A 129 -6.69 32.16 8.84
CA ASP A 129 -6.92 32.03 10.28
C ASP A 129 -6.32 30.72 10.76
N PHE A 130 -5.71 30.72 11.94
CA PHE A 130 -5.19 29.52 12.57
C PHE A 130 -5.26 29.65 14.08
N ARG A 131 -5.99 28.72 14.71
CA ARG A 131 -6.14 28.63 16.15
C ARG A 131 -6.11 27.18 16.58
N ILE A 132 -5.48 26.94 17.72
CA ILE A 132 -5.58 25.67 18.43
C ILE A 132 -6.25 25.88 19.78
N SER A 133 -6.90 24.85 20.32
CA SER A 133 -7.39 24.88 21.69
C SER A 133 -6.23 24.84 22.70
N ASP A 134 -6.55 25.04 23.98
CA ASP A 134 -5.62 24.81 25.07
C ASP A 134 -5.43 23.31 25.36
N GLU A 135 -4.69 23.01 26.44
CA GLU A 135 -4.46 21.64 26.91
C GLU A 135 -5.74 20.88 27.24
N TRP A 136 -6.80 21.56 27.68
CA TRP A 136 -8.07 20.90 28.04
C TRP A 136 -8.83 20.47 26.80
N GLY A 137 -8.66 21.20 25.70
CA GLY A 137 -9.10 20.77 24.39
C GLY A 137 -8.09 19.89 23.66
N ASP A 138 -7.07 19.31 24.29
CA ASP A 138 -6.09 18.46 23.60
C ASP A 138 -5.41 19.15 22.39
N TYR A 139 -5.25 20.48 22.44
CA TYR A 139 -4.64 21.28 21.37
C TYR A 139 -5.22 21.03 19.95
N TYR A 140 -6.51 20.66 19.82
CA TYR A 140 -7.12 20.48 18.49
C TYR A 140 -7.11 21.80 17.71
N ILE A 141 -7.01 21.74 16.39
CA ILE A 141 -7.14 22.91 15.52
C ILE A 141 -8.59 23.39 15.58
N SER A 142 -8.82 24.48 16.30
CA SER A 142 -10.14 25.00 16.60
C SER A 142 -10.68 25.95 15.54
N SER A 143 -9.78 26.56 14.78
CA SER A 143 -10.13 27.36 13.61
C SER A 143 -9.02 27.25 12.57
N LEU A 144 -9.42 27.06 11.31
CA LEU A 144 -8.54 27.07 10.16
C LEU A 144 -9.26 27.82 9.03
N GLY A 145 -8.61 28.86 8.52
CA GLY A 145 -9.16 29.78 7.54
C GLY A 145 -9.25 29.21 6.12
N ALA A 146 -9.57 30.08 5.16
CA ALA A 146 -9.48 29.75 3.75
C ALA A 146 -8.02 29.58 3.35
N PHE A 147 -7.74 28.57 2.53
CA PHE A 147 -6.38 28.28 2.09
C PHE A 147 -6.06 28.89 0.73
N VAL A 148 -4.79 29.27 0.54
CA VAL A 148 -4.22 29.70 -0.75
C VAL A 148 -2.89 28.97 -0.95
N ILE A 149 -2.73 28.30 -2.08
CA ILE A 149 -1.51 27.59 -2.47
C ILE A 149 -0.70 28.50 -3.41
N SER A 150 0.63 28.45 -3.33
CA SER A 150 1.51 29.07 -4.31
C SER A 150 1.34 28.47 -5.71
N ASP A 151 1.59 29.26 -6.76
CA ASP A 151 1.37 28.87 -8.16
C ASP A 151 2.18 27.63 -8.62
N ALA A 152 3.19 27.20 -7.87
CA ALA A 152 3.90 25.94 -8.07
C ALA A 152 3.27 24.84 -7.19
N ILE A 153 2.47 23.96 -7.81
CA ILE A 153 1.99 22.73 -7.16
C ILE A 153 2.85 21.59 -7.72
N PRO A 154 3.74 20.96 -6.93
CA PRO A 154 4.20 19.62 -7.27
C PRO A 154 2.99 18.69 -7.22
N GLU A 155 2.88 17.78 -8.19
CA GLU A 155 1.79 16.81 -8.30
C GLU A 155 1.43 16.23 -6.93
N TRP A 156 0.21 16.51 -6.46
CA TRP A 156 -0.30 15.83 -5.28
C TRP A 156 -0.63 14.40 -5.65
N CYS A 157 -0.08 13.47 -4.88
CA CYS A 157 -0.43 12.06 -5.02
C CYS A 157 -1.90 11.83 -4.63
N SER A 158 -2.55 10.93 -5.36
CA SER A 158 -3.94 10.57 -5.10
C SER A 158 -4.06 9.81 -3.78
N ALA A 159 -5.29 9.52 -3.36
CA ALA A 159 -5.50 8.74 -2.14
C ALA A 159 -4.75 7.38 -2.21
N ASN A 160 -4.07 7.01 -1.12
CA ASN A 160 -3.25 5.81 -0.98
C ASN A 160 -1.94 5.78 -1.78
N GLU A 161 -1.50 6.95 -2.27
CA GLU A 161 -0.19 7.14 -2.87
C GLU A 161 0.71 8.00 -1.98
N ILE A 162 2.02 7.74 -2.02
CA ILE A 162 3.04 8.62 -1.46
C ILE A 162 3.98 9.08 -2.57
N PHE A 163 4.48 10.30 -2.43
CA PHE A 163 5.57 10.79 -3.24
C PHE A 163 6.85 10.17 -2.68
N SER A 164 7.47 9.26 -3.42
CA SER A 164 8.60 8.47 -2.95
C SER A 164 9.62 8.21 -4.06
N ASP A 165 10.87 7.99 -3.66
CA ASP A 165 11.93 7.42 -4.49
C ASP A 165 11.90 5.88 -4.51
N GLU A 166 10.99 5.26 -3.74
CA GLU A 166 10.80 3.82 -3.74
C GLU A 166 10.39 3.34 -5.14
N THR A 167 11.29 2.56 -5.74
CA THR A 167 11.12 1.99 -7.08
C THR A 167 10.23 0.75 -7.09
N CYS A 168 9.66 0.34 -5.96
CA CYS A 168 8.99 -0.94 -5.79
C CYS A 168 7.47 -0.81 -5.88
N GLU A 169 6.93 -0.82 -7.10
CA GLU A 169 5.49 -0.83 -7.32
C GLU A 169 5.02 -2.25 -7.66
N ARG A 170 4.00 -2.73 -6.93
CA ARG A 170 3.31 -4.00 -7.18
C ARG A 170 2.04 -3.70 -7.99
N THR A 171 1.69 -4.55 -8.96
CA THR A 171 0.51 -4.33 -9.82
C THR A 171 -0.51 -5.44 -9.63
N CYS A 172 -1.76 -5.24 -10.06
CA CYS A 172 -2.73 -6.35 -10.08
C CYS A 172 -2.34 -7.48 -11.05
N ASP A 173 -1.50 -7.20 -12.06
CA ASP A 173 -1.05 -8.21 -13.04
C ASP A 173 0.10 -9.05 -12.49
N ASP A 174 0.93 -8.45 -11.63
CA ASP A 174 2.00 -9.12 -10.90
C ASP A 174 2.01 -8.63 -9.44
N PRO A 175 1.14 -9.23 -8.60
CA PRO A 175 1.02 -8.81 -7.21
C PRO A 175 2.20 -9.25 -6.38
N ASP A 176 3.03 -10.21 -6.81
CA ASP A 176 4.12 -10.74 -5.96
C ASP A 176 5.49 -10.19 -6.33
N THR A 177 5.67 -9.71 -7.56
CA THR A 177 6.94 -9.17 -8.01
C THR A 177 6.97 -7.66 -7.87
N CYS A 178 7.96 -7.20 -7.11
CA CYS A 178 8.36 -5.82 -7.07
C CYS A 178 8.99 -5.42 -8.41
N ILE A 179 8.32 -4.57 -9.20
CA ILE A 179 8.90 -4.05 -10.44
C ILE A 179 9.81 -2.88 -10.06
N SER A 180 11.10 -3.15 -9.81
CA SER A 180 12.10 -2.08 -9.68
C SER A 180 12.21 -1.38 -11.03
N VAL A 181 11.72 -0.15 -11.16
CA VAL A 181 11.78 0.64 -12.40
C VAL A 181 13.20 1.18 -12.66
N LEU A 182 14.21 0.30 -12.63
CA LEU A 182 15.57 0.60 -13.06
C LEU A 182 15.72 0.36 -14.56
N SER A 183 14.95 1.08 -15.37
CA SER A 183 15.18 1.20 -16.82
C SER A 183 14.31 2.28 -17.41
N LEU A 184 14.90 3.48 -17.62
CA LEU A 184 14.37 4.58 -18.44
C LEU A 184 13.43 5.59 -17.75
N ARG A 185 13.94 6.33 -16.76
CA ARG A 185 13.96 7.81 -16.78
C ARG A 185 14.56 8.36 -15.49
N THR A 186 14.92 9.63 -15.58
CA THR A 186 15.51 10.52 -14.59
C THR A 186 14.97 10.34 -13.17
N GLU A 187 15.82 10.64 -12.18
CA GLU A 187 15.57 10.74 -10.74
C GLU A 187 14.38 11.68 -10.41
N THR A 188 13.16 11.30 -10.76
CA THR A 188 11.95 12.06 -10.44
C THR A 188 11.13 11.23 -9.48
N GLU A 189 11.04 11.71 -8.24
CA GLU A 189 10.03 11.27 -7.27
C GLU A 189 8.67 11.22 -7.97
N GLN A 190 7.93 10.12 -7.77
CA GLN A 190 6.62 9.92 -8.37
C GLN A 190 5.65 9.35 -7.34
N CYS A 191 4.36 9.46 -7.63
CA CYS A 191 3.33 8.92 -6.77
C CYS A 191 3.26 7.39 -6.92
N VAL A 192 3.63 6.70 -5.84
CA VAL A 192 3.63 5.24 -5.76
C VAL A 192 2.62 4.76 -4.72
N CYS A 193 2.02 3.59 -4.97
CA CYS A 193 1.10 2.97 -4.01
C CYS A 193 1.83 2.62 -2.70
N VAL A 194 1.20 2.92 -1.56
CA VAL A 194 1.77 2.67 -0.24
C VAL A 194 1.55 1.21 0.19
N GLY A 195 2.51 0.58 0.87
CA GLY A 195 2.28 -0.65 1.64
C GLY A 195 1.70 -1.83 0.84
N GLU A 196 0.47 -2.26 1.17
CA GLU A 196 -0.22 -3.41 0.55
C GLU A 196 -1.13 -3.01 -0.63
N TYR A 197 -1.12 -1.74 -1.05
CA TYR A 197 -1.90 -1.29 -2.19
C TYR A 197 -1.19 -1.63 -3.51
N LEU A 198 -1.96 -2.12 -4.47
CA LEU A 198 -1.52 -2.53 -5.79
C LEU A 198 -1.95 -1.50 -6.83
N ARG A 199 -1.08 -1.20 -7.78
CA ARG A 199 -1.40 -0.32 -8.91
C ARG A 199 -2.28 -1.06 -9.90
N GLN A 200 -3.43 -0.46 -10.19
CA GLN A 200 -4.29 -0.84 -11.31
C GLN A 200 -4.66 0.42 -12.09
N GLN A 201 -4.08 0.57 -13.28
CA GLN A 201 -4.22 1.80 -14.08
C GLN A 201 -3.77 3.04 -13.29
N GLU A 202 -4.66 4.00 -13.04
CA GLU A 202 -4.39 5.24 -12.30
C GLU A 202 -4.92 5.19 -10.85
N GLN A 203 -5.09 3.99 -10.27
CA GLN A 203 -5.59 3.83 -8.92
C GLN A 203 -4.76 2.83 -8.12
N CYS A 204 -4.55 3.15 -6.85
CA CYS A 204 -4.02 2.24 -5.84
C CYS A 204 -5.17 1.57 -5.09
N ILE A 205 -5.31 0.26 -5.27
CA ILE A 205 -6.42 -0.55 -4.76
C ILE A 205 -5.89 -1.75 -3.98
N THR A 206 -6.74 -2.40 -3.17
CA THR A 206 -6.34 -3.59 -2.42
C THR A 206 -6.41 -4.86 -3.27
N LEU A 207 -5.69 -5.93 -2.89
CA LEU A 207 -5.66 -7.21 -3.63
C LEU A 207 -7.05 -7.78 -3.98
N ASN A 208 -8.01 -7.67 -3.06
CA ASN A 208 -9.37 -8.14 -3.28
C ASN A 208 -10.22 -7.28 -4.25
N GLN A 209 -9.72 -6.10 -4.62
CA GLN A 209 -10.33 -5.21 -5.61
C GLN A 209 -9.72 -5.43 -7.00
N CYS A 210 -8.67 -6.24 -7.12
CA CYS A 210 -8.13 -6.61 -8.41
C CYS A 210 -9.15 -7.42 -9.23
N ASN A 211 -9.09 -7.23 -10.54
CA ASN A 211 -10.05 -7.76 -11.52
C ASN A 211 -10.29 -9.27 -11.39
N CYS A 212 -9.24 -10.07 -11.58
CA CYS A 212 -9.33 -11.53 -11.57
C CYS A 212 -9.04 -12.14 -10.19
N PHE A 213 -9.46 -11.47 -9.11
CA PHE A 213 -9.28 -11.94 -7.74
C PHE A 213 -10.21 -13.12 -7.41
N VAL A 214 -9.63 -14.23 -6.95
CA VAL A 214 -10.37 -15.43 -6.52
C VAL A 214 -10.30 -15.56 -5.01
N ALA A 215 -11.41 -15.26 -4.32
CA ALA A 215 -11.47 -15.23 -2.85
C ALA A 215 -11.07 -16.55 -2.16
N ASP A 216 -11.45 -17.70 -2.72
CA ASP A 216 -11.10 -19.02 -2.15
C ASP A 216 -9.60 -19.35 -2.30
N LYS A 217 -8.95 -18.80 -3.34
CA LYS A 217 -7.50 -18.92 -3.57
C LYS A 217 -6.74 -17.88 -2.72
N GLY A 218 -7.36 -16.73 -2.49
CA GLY A 218 -6.74 -15.57 -1.82
C GLY A 218 -5.79 -14.79 -2.74
N ASP A 219 -5.95 -14.91 -4.05
CA ASP A 219 -4.98 -14.44 -5.04
C ASP A 219 -5.63 -14.12 -6.40
N VAL A 220 -4.93 -13.42 -7.29
CA VAL A 220 -5.35 -13.02 -8.63
C VAL A 220 -4.93 -14.10 -9.65
N LEU A 221 -5.75 -14.30 -10.68
CA LEU A 221 -5.41 -15.11 -11.85
C LEU A 221 -4.90 -14.22 -12.98
N MET A 222 -3.79 -14.60 -13.62
CA MET A 222 -3.33 -13.92 -14.84
C MET A 222 -4.26 -14.24 -16.01
N ASP A 223 -4.22 -13.43 -17.07
CA ASP A 223 -5.04 -13.67 -18.25
C ASP A 223 -4.73 -15.04 -18.87
N GLY A 224 -5.78 -15.87 -19.04
CA GLY A 224 -5.66 -17.24 -19.51
C GLY A 224 -5.49 -18.31 -18.41
N ASP A 225 -5.20 -17.90 -17.18
CA ASP A 225 -5.12 -18.83 -16.04
C ASP A 225 -6.49 -19.29 -15.57
N PHE A 226 -6.50 -20.43 -14.88
CA PHE A 226 -7.70 -20.98 -14.25
C PHE A 226 -7.43 -21.49 -12.84
N TYR A 227 -8.49 -21.53 -12.05
CA TYR A 227 -8.49 -22.10 -10.70
C TYR A 227 -9.70 -23.00 -10.50
N VAL A 228 -9.44 -24.21 -10.04
CA VAL A 228 -10.48 -25.14 -9.58
C VAL A 228 -10.51 -25.15 -8.06
N ASN A 229 -11.70 -24.95 -7.49
CA ASN A 229 -11.86 -24.93 -6.04
C ASN A 229 -11.56 -26.31 -5.42
N SER A 230 -11.33 -26.33 -4.10
CA SER A 230 -10.94 -27.55 -3.36
C SER A 230 -11.94 -28.72 -3.47
N ARG A 231 -13.21 -28.45 -3.81
CA ARG A 231 -14.24 -29.47 -4.03
C ARG A 231 -14.42 -29.90 -5.48
N CYS A 232 -13.65 -29.34 -6.42
CA CYS A 232 -13.84 -29.50 -7.86
C CYS A 232 -15.30 -29.33 -8.32
N THR A 233 -16.02 -28.35 -7.75
CA THR A 233 -17.39 -28.00 -8.13
C THR A 233 -17.47 -26.75 -9.00
N ARG A 234 -16.39 -25.94 -9.00
CA ARG A 234 -16.31 -24.68 -9.73
C ARG A 234 -14.93 -24.52 -10.36
N ASN A 235 -14.93 -24.05 -11.61
CA ASN A 235 -13.74 -23.61 -12.32
C ASN A 235 -13.88 -22.10 -12.62
N SER A 236 -12.90 -21.32 -12.20
CA SER A 236 -12.81 -19.88 -12.44
C SER A 236 -11.67 -19.63 -13.43
N THR A 237 -11.96 -19.04 -14.58
CA THR A 237 -10.96 -18.72 -15.62
C THR A 237 -10.88 -17.21 -15.79
N CYS A 238 -9.68 -16.65 -15.83
CA CYS A 238 -9.50 -15.22 -16.12
C CYS A 238 -9.42 -15.01 -17.64
N ARG A 239 -10.25 -14.10 -18.16
CA ARG A 239 -10.18 -13.65 -19.57
C ARG A 239 -10.45 -12.15 -19.66
N ASN A 240 -9.56 -11.42 -20.30
CA ASN A 240 -9.59 -9.96 -20.43
C ASN A 240 -9.85 -9.27 -19.09
N ASN A 241 -9.13 -9.67 -18.05
CA ASN A 241 -9.30 -9.15 -16.69
C ASN A 241 -10.73 -9.33 -16.14
N GLN A 242 -11.40 -10.42 -16.50
CA GLN A 242 -12.70 -10.77 -15.94
C GLN A 242 -12.71 -12.26 -15.59
N ILE A 243 -13.17 -12.58 -14.37
CA ILE A 243 -13.41 -13.97 -13.98
C ILE A 243 -14.66 -14.49 -14.67
N ILE A 244 -14.50 -15.60 -15.37
CA ILE A 244 -15.56 -16.42 -15.91
C ILE A 244 -15.66 -17.67 -15.05
N GLU A 245 -16.78 -17.83 -14.35
CA GLU A 245 -17.04 -19.02 -13.55
C GLU A 245 -17.88 -20.04 -14.31
N ALA A 246 -17.52 -21.30 -14.18
CA ALA A 246 -18.27 -22.43 -14.72
C ALA A 246 -18.45 -23.52 -13.65
N SER A 247 -19.57 -24.24 -13.74
CA SER A 247 -19.73 -25.49 -13.01
C SER A 247 -18.65 -26.47 -13.45
N TYR A 248 -18.02 -27.13 -12.49
CA TYR A 248 -16.98 -28.12 -12.73
C TYR A 248 -17.38 -29.42 -12.05
N GLN A 249 -17.21 -30.55 -12.72
CA GLN A 249 -17.49 -31.86 -12.16
C GLN A 249 -16.58 -32.87 -12.85
N CYS A 250 -15.91 -33.70 -12.06
CA CYS A 250 -15.07 -34.76 -12.60
C CYS A 250 -15.92 -35.87 -13.21
N SER A 251 -15.37 -36.52 -14.23
CA SER A 251 -15.90 -37.80 -14.73
C SER A 251 -15.99 -38.82 -13.60
N ASP A 252 -16.91 -39.80 -13.71
CA ASP A 252 -16.95 -40.97 -12.81
C ASP A 252 -15.65 -41.80 -12.84
N HIS A 253 -14.80 -41.59 -13.85
CA HIS A 253 -13.49 -42.21 -14.01
C HIS A 253 -12.33 -41.22 -13.82
N ALA A 254 -12.55 -40.14 -13.07
CA ALA A 254 -11.52 -39.18 -12.69
C ALA A 254 -11.53 -38.89 -11.19
N THR A 255 -10.40 -38.44 -10.69
CA THR A 255 -10.23 -37.99 -9.31
C THR A 255 -9.88 -36.51 -9.28
N CYS A 256 -10.54 -35.74 -8.41
CA CYS A 256 -10.16 -34.36 -8.10
C CYS A 256 -8.90 -34.37 -7.25
N ASP A 257 -7.79 -33.88 -7.78
CA ASP A 257 -6.50 -33.91 -7.09
C ASP A 257 -5.67 -32.67 -7.44
N GLU A 258 -4.57 -32.43 -6.73
CA GLU A 258 -3.61 -31.38 -7.02
C GLU A 258 -2.26 -31.99 -7.37
N ARG A 259 -1.79 -31.77 -8.61
CA ARG A 259 -0.50 -32.26 -9.11
C ARG A 259 0.32 -31.08 -9.59
N ASN A 260 1.57 -30.96 -9.10
CA ASN A 260 2.47 -29.84 -9.40
C ASN A 260 1.81 -28.46 -9.18
N GLY A 261 1.04 -28.30 -8.11
CA GLY A 261 0.33 -27.05 -7.78
C GLY A 261 -0.93 -26.77 -8.60
N VAL A 262 -1.31 -27.65 -9.52
CA VAL A 262 -2.52 -27.50 -10.35
C VAL A 262 -3.61 -28.46 -9.87
N ARG A 263 -4.66 -27.90 -9.25
CA ARG A 263 -5.88 -28.65 -8.91
C ARG A 263 -6.78 -28.74 -10.13
N LYS A 264 -7.16 -29.97 -10.50
CA LYS A 264 -8.17 -30.26 -11.53
C LYS A 264 -8.60 -31.73 -11.44
N CYS A 265 -9.53 -32.13 -12.28
CA CYS A 265 -9.85 -33.54 -12.46
C CYS A 265 -8.73 -34.23 -13.25
N TYR A 266 -8.26 -35.37 -12.76
CA TYR A 266 -7.29 -36.22 -13.44
C TYR A 266 -7.92 -37.58 -13.70
N CYS A 267 -7.89 -38.06 -14.94
CA CYS A 267 -8.39 -39.40 -15.27
C CYS A 267 -7.66 -40.47 -14.45
N ASN A 268 -8.42 -41.48 -14.02
CA ASN A 268 -7.91 -42.64 -13.32
C ASN A 268 -7.07 -43.52 -14.27
N GLU A 269 -6.32 -44.46 -13.72
CA GLU A 269 -5.45 -45.36 -14.49
C GLU A 269 -6.21 -46.06 -15.64
N ASN A 270 -5.59 -46.11 -16.82
CA ASN A 270 -6.15 -46.62 -18.09
C ASN A 270 -7.22 -45.73 -18.76
N TYR A 271 -7.48 -44.54 -18.24
CA TYR A 271 -8.33 -43.54 -18.89
C TYR A 271 -7.53 -42.30 -19.30
N GLU A 272 -7.85 -41.75 -20.45
CA GLU A 272 -7.31 -40.51 -21.00
C GLU A 272 -8.40 -39.48 -21.28
N GLY A 273 -8.03 -38.21 -21.21
CA GLY A 273 -8.92 -37.08 -21.47
C GLY A 273 -8.57 -35.87 -20.62
N ASP A 274 -9.51 -34.93 -20.51
CA ASP A 274 -9.33 -33.67 -19.77
C ASP A 274 -9.71 -33.77 -18.27
N GLY A 275 -10.12 -34.96 -17.82
CA GLY A 275 -10.58 -35.23 -16.46
C GLY A 275 -12.07 -34.98 -16.22
N VAL A 276 -12.70 -34.12 -17.02
CA VAL A 276 -14.17 -33.95 -17.06
C VAL A 276 -14.78 -35.03 -17.95
N THR A 277 -14.10 -35.33 -19.06
CA THR A 277 -14.37 -36.45 -19.95
C THR A 277 -13.16 -37.37 -19.92
N CYS A 278 -13.37 -38.60 -19.46
CA CYS A 278 -12.33 -39.63 -19.45
C CYS A 278 -12.80 -40.83 -20.28
N THR A 279 -12.04 -41.12 -21.33
CA THR A 279 -12.26 -42.26 -22.22
C THR A 279 -11.14 -43.26 -22.03
N ARG A 280 -11.44 -44.55 -22.13
CA ARG A 280 -10.44 -45.57 -21.85
C ARG A 280 -9.42 -45.65 -22.98
N GLU A 281 -8.13 -45.45 -22.65
CA GLU A 281 -7.01 -45.35 -23.60
C GLU A 281 -6.79 -46.65 -24.36
N VAL A 282 -6.94 -47.78 -23.67
CA VAL A 282 -6.75 -49.11 -24.27
C VAL A 282 -7.97 -49.98 -23.98
N VAL A 283 -8.82 -50.13 -25.00
CA VAL A 283 -9.84 -51.17 -25.01
C VAL A 283 -9.22 -52.40 -25.66
N LEU A 284 -8.60 -53.26 -24.86
CA LEU A 284 -8.20 -54.60 -25.30
C LEU A 284 -9.47 -55.43 -25.44
N ARG A 285 -10.04 -55.46 -26.65
CA ARG A 285 -11.36 -56.04 -26.91
C ARG A 285 -11.34 -57.56 -26.85
N ASP A 286 -10.20 -58.13 -27.22
CA ASP A 286 -9.98 -59.57 -27.29
C ASP A 286 -8.52 -59.96 -27.01
N CYS A 287 -8.24 -61.26 -27.10
CA CYS A 287 -6.89 -61.81 -26.93
C CYS A 287 -5.93 -61.39 -28.05
N TYR A 288 -6.46 -60.99 -29.21
CA TYR A 288 -5.64 -60.55 -30.34
C TYR A 288 -5.09 -59.15 -30.07
N ASP A 289 -5.89 -58.24 -29.54
CA ASP A 289 -5.43 -56.93 -29.09
C ASP A 289 -4.32 -57.04 -28.03
N LEU A 290 -4.49 -57.96 -27.06
CA LEU A 290 -3.45 -58.30 -26.06
C LEU A 290 -2.17 -58.83 -26.70
N TYR A 291 -2.29 -59.65 -27.75
CA TYR A 291 -1.15 -60.16 -28.49
C TYR A 291 -0.45 -59.04 -29.27
N VAL A 292 -1.18 -58.17 -29.96
CA VAL A 292 -0.57 -57.03 -30.68
C VAL A 292 0.09 -56.05 -29.70
N SER A 293 -0.45 -55.89 -28.48
CA SER A 293 0.14 -55.03 -27.44
C SER A 293 1.41 -55.59 -26.78
N GLY A 294 1.86 -56.79 -27.17
CA GLY A 294 3.12 -57.40 -26.73
C GLY A 294 2.99 -58.57 -25.76
N THR A 295 1.78 -58.98 -25.37
CA THR A 295 1.56 -60.16 -24.52
C THR A 295 1.88 -61.44 -25.30
N ARG A 296 2.73 -62.33 -24.77
CA ARG A 296 3.20 -63.54 -25.47
C ARG A 296 3.01 -64.85 -24.71
N SER A 297 2.48 -64.82 -23.49
CA SER A 297 2.30 -66.02 -22.67
C SER A 297 0.85 -66.46 -22.63
N ASP A 298 0.62 -67.77 -22.66
CA ASP A 298 -0.72 -68.34 -22.45
C ASP A 298 -1.23 -68.05 -21.03
N GLY A 299 -2.52 -67.77 -20.87
CA GLY A 299 -3.08 -67.47 -19.54
C GLY A 299 -4.48 -66.89 -19.55
N VAL A 300 -5.01 -66.60 -18.35
CA VAL A 300 -6.29 -65.91 -18.18
C VAL A 300 -6.07 -64.41 -18.11
N TYR A 301 -6.69 -63.66 -19.01
CA TYR A 301 -6.57 -62.21 -19.12
C TYR A 301 -7.95 -61.55 -19.07
N THR A 302 -7.98 -60.29 -18.63
CA THR A 302 -9.20 -59.46 -18.68
C THR A 302 -9.27 -58.73 -20.02
N ILE A 303 -10.30 -59.02 -20.80
CA ILE A 303 -10.63 -58.32 -22.05
C ILE A 303 -11.94 -57.54 -21.89
N TYR A 304 -12.22 -56.64 -22.82
CA TYR A 304 -13.40 -55.79 -22.78
C TYR A 304 -14.08 -55.71 -24.14
N PRO A 305 -14.88 -56.74 -24.48
CA PRO A 305 -15.57 -56.80 -25.76
C PRO A 305 -16.62 -55.69 -25.89
N ASP A 306 -16.90 -55.28 -27.12
CA ASP A 306 -17.94 -54.29 -27.40
C ASP A 306 -19.30 -54.73 -26.88
N GLY A 307 -20.03 -53.81 -26.24
CA GLY A 307 -21.35 -54.08 -25.67
C GLY A 307 -21.34 -54.72 -24.27
N TRP A 308 -20.17 -54.95 -23.67
CA TRP A 308 -20.07 -55.43 -22.29
C TRP A 308 -19.84 -54.27 -21.29
N PRO A 309 -20.60 -54.21 -20.17
CA PRO A 309 -20.52 -53.11 -19.21
C PRO A 309 -19.29 -53.17 -18.29
N ARG A 310 -18.56 -54.29 -18.29
CA ARG A 310 -17.34 -54.51 -17.49
C ARG A 310 -16.44 -55.53 -18.18
N GLY A 311 -15.17 -55.55 -17.78
CA GLY A 311 -14.21 -56.53 -18.28
C GLY A 311 -14.60 -57.96 -17.91
N ILE A 312 -14.26 -58.88 -18.80
CA ILE A 312 -14.46 -60.32 -18.61
C ILE A 312 -13.11 -61.01 -18.64
N GLN A 313 -12.96 -62.04 -17.81
CA GLN A 313 -11.78 -62.90 -17.84
C GLN A 313 -11.97 -63.99 -18.89
N VAL A 314 -11.01 -64.12 -19.79
CA VAL A 314 -10.96 -65.16 -20.83
C VAL A 314 -9.59 -65.82 -20.82
N TYR A 315 -9.52 -67.08 -21.26
CA TYR A 315 -8.24 -67.72 -21.51
C TYR A 315 -7.74 -67.32 -22.90
N CYS A 316 -6.53 -66.77 -22.97
CA CYS A 316 -5.85 -66.42 -24.20
C CYS A 316 -4.70 -67.38 -24.46
N GLU A 317 -4.69 -67.97 -25.66
CA GLU A 317 -3.56 -68.73 -26.19
C GLU A 317 -2.72 -67.81 -27.08
N MET A 318 -1.46 -67.62 -26.70
CA MET A 318 -0.50 -66.68 -27.29
C MET A 318 0.70 -67.38 -27.95
N GLU A 319 1.01 -68.63 -27.58
CA GLU A 319 2.23 -69.30 -28.02
C GLU A 319 2.07 -70.10 -29.32
N SER A 320 0.89 -70.67 -29.58
CA SER A 320 0.65 -71.51 -30.77
C SER A 320 0.08 -70.73 -31.95
N ASN A 321 0.35 -71.21 -33.17
CA ASN A 321 -0.35 -70.83 -34.41
C ASN A 321 -0.54 -69.31 -34.62
N GLY A 322 0.49 -68.51 -34.35
CA GLY A 322 0.46 -67.06 -34.55
C GLY A 322 -0.10 -66.23 -33.39
N GLY A 323 -0.60 -66.87 -32.32
CA GLY A 323 -1.03 -66.26 -31.06
C GLY A 323 -2.25 -65.34 -31.14
N GLY A 324 -2.79 -64.96 -29.98
CA GLY A 324 -3.91 -64.03 -29.85
C GLY A 324 -5.30 -64.68 -29.86
N TRP A 325 -5.40 -65.99 -29.58
CA TRP A 325 -6.65 -66.73 -29.65
C TRP A 325 -7.43 -66.65 -28.34
N THR A 326 -8.70 -66.26 -28.41
CA THR A 326 -9.63 -66.36 -27.28
C THR A 326 -10.25 -67.76 -27.25
N VAL A 327 -9.99 -68.52 -26.18
CA VAL A 327 -10.43 -69.92 -26.07
C VAL A 327 -11.72 -70.02 -25.26
N SER A 328 -12.74 -70.65 -25.84
CA SER A 328 -13.98 -71.04 -25.15
C SER A 328 -14.01 -72.56 -24.95
N TYR A 329 -14.15 -73.02 -23.72
CA TYR A 329 -14.39 -74.44 -23.44
C TYR A 329 -15.86 -74.77 -23.65
N ALA A 330 -16.15 -75.63 -24.63
CA ALA A 330 -17.46 -76.28 -24.73
C ALA A 330 -17.43 -77.52 -23.82
N ASN A 331 -18.16 -77.47 -22.70
CA ASN A 331 -18.45 -78.68 -21.93
C ASN A 331 -19.43 -79.52 -22.74
N ASN A 332 -18.96 -80.63 -23.30
CA ASN A 332 -19.81 -81.64 -23.95
C ASN A 332 -20.52 -82.50 -22.90
#